data_AF-K1Z480-F1
#
_entry.id   AF-K1Z480-F1
#
_cell.length_a   1.000
_cell.length_b   1.000
_cell.length_c   1.000
_cell.angle_alpha   90.00
_cell.angle_beta   90.00
_cell.angle_gamma   90.00
#
_symmetry.space_group_name_H-M   'P 1'
#
loop_
_entity.id
_entity.type
_entity.pdbx_description
1 polymer ?
#
loop_
_entity_poly.entity_id
_entity_poly.type
_entity_poly.pdbx_seq_one_letter_code
_entity_poly.pdbx_strand_id
1 'polypeptide(L)' 'MAVQITYTFTPKSREDWKKWLAKNHAVKKEIWIVFYKKATGKQTVSYKEVLDEALCFGWIDGIEKGCY' A
#
# COMPACT_ATOMS: atom_id res chain seq x y z
N MET A 1 15.73 -11.03 11.85
CA MET A 1 14.40 -11.68 11.81
C MET A 1 13.76 -11.37 10.47
N ALA A 2 13.36 -12.38 9.70
CA ALA A 2 12.73 -12.17 8.40
C ALA A 2 11.24 -11.83 8.61
N VAL A 3 10.84 -10.60 8.27
CA VAL A 3 9.42 -10.25 8.12
C VAL A 3 8.86 -11.09 6.97
N GLN A 4 7.91 -11.96 7.27
CA GLN A 4 7.17 -12.74 6.28
C GLN A 4 6.14 -11.81 5.66
N ILE A 5 6.37 -11.38 4.42
CA ILE A 5 5.43 -10.53 3.68
C ILE A 5 4.27 -11.41 3.24
N THR A 6 3.12 -11.26 3.89
CA THR A 6 1.96 -12.14 3.64
C THR A 6 1.20 -11.74 2.37
N TYR A 7 1.04 -10.44 2.13
CA TYR A 7 0.22 -9.94 1.02
C TYR A 7 0.74 -8.60 0.50
N THR A 8 1.02 -8.55 -0.81
CA THR A 8 1.45 -7.36 -1.54
C THR A 8 0.35 -6.87 -2.48
N PHE A 9 0.19 -5.55 -2.57
CA PHE A 9 -0.73 -4.91 -3.49
C PHE A 9 -0.06 -3.74 -4.19
N THR A 10 -0.34 -3.61 -5.48
CA THR A 10 0.25 -2.57 -6.34
C THR A 10 -0.85 -1.70 -6.92
N PRO A 11 -1.32 -0.70 -6.16
CA PRO A 11 -2.39 0.20 -6.61
C PRO A 11 -1.92 1.01 -7.82
N LYS A 12 -2.77 1.03 -8.86
CA LYS A 12 -2.55 1.85 -10.07
C LYS A 12 -3.10 3.27 -9.94
N SER A 13 -4.09 3.46 -9.07
CA SER A 13 -4.73 4.75 -8.79
C SER A 13 -5.26 4.80 -7.35
N ARG A 14 -5.53 6.02 -6.85
CA ARG A 14 -6.14 6.22 -5.52
C ARG A 14 -7.45 5.46 -5.36
N GLU A 15 -8.30 5.45 -6.39
CA GLU A 15 -9.57 4.72 -6.39
C GLU A 15 -9.39 3.20 -6.30
N ASP A 16 -8.37 2.65 -6.96
CA ASP A 16 -8.06 1.23 -6.91
C ASP A 16 -7.68 0.81 -5.49
N TRP A 17 -6.86 1.64 -4.82
CA TRP A 17 -6.52 1.46 -3.42
C TRP A 17 -7.74 1.52 -2.50
N LYS A 18 -8.58 2.55 -2.68
CA LYS A 18 -9.81 2.71 -1.91
C LYS A 18 -10.77 1.53 -2.05
N LYS A 19 -10.93 1.00 -3.27
CA LYS A 19 -11.76 -0.19 -3.54
C LYS A 19 -11.22 -1.43 -2.84
N TRP A 20 -9.90 -1.58 -2.77
CA TRP A 20 -9.28 -2.67 -2.04
C TRP A 20 -9.53 -2.53 -0.53
N LEU A 21 -9.30 -1.34 0.03
CA LEU A 21 -9.55 -1.04 1.45
C LEU A 21 -11.01 -1.29 1.82
N ALA A 22 -11.97 -0.78 1.05
CA ALA A 22 -13.40 -0.98 1.32
C ALA A 22 -13.78 -2.46 1.48
N LYS A 23 -13.12 -3.37 0.75
CA LYS A 23 -13.38 -4.81 0.82
C LYS A 23 -12.55 -5.54 1.88
N ASN A 24 -11.35 -5.06 2.19
CA ASN A 24 -10.35 -5.84 2.94
C ASN A 24 -9.93 -5.22 4.28
N HIS A 25 -10.18 -3.93 4.52
CA HIS A 25 -9.66 -3.18 5.68
C HIS A 25 -10.10 -3.78 7.04
N ALA A 26 -11.25 -4.44 7.09
CA ALA A 26 -11.76 -5.06 8.33
C ALA A 26 -11.28 -6.51 8.53
N VAL A 27 -10.79 -7.17 7.47
CA VAL A 27 -10.46 -8.61 7.48
C VAL A 27 -8.95 -8.84 7.51
N LYS A 28 -8.20 -8.00 6.79
CA LYS A 28 -6.75 -8.10 6.71
C LYS A 28 -6.10 -7.35 7.87
N LYS A 29 -5.03 -7.92 8.43
CA LYS A 29 -4.27 -7.30 9.52
C LYS A 29 -3.08 -6.47 9.02
N GLU A 30 -2.57 -6.79 7.84
CA GLU A 30 -1.44 -6.11 7.23
C GLU A 30 -1.58 -6.10 5.69
N ILE A 31 -0.90 -5.14 5.07
CA ILE A 31 -0.82 -4.96 3.62
C ILE A 31 0.55 -4.36 3.27
N TRP A 32 1.18 -4.87 2.22
CA TRP A 32 2.41 -4.29 1.71
C TRP A 32 2.14 -3.60 0.38
N ILE A 33 2.34 -2.30 0.33
CA ILE A 33 2.15 -1.52 -0.89
C ILE A 33 3.47 -1.43 -1.64
N VAL A 34 3.45 -1.85 -2.90
CA VAL A 34 4.63 -1.81 -3.77
C VAL A 34 4.61 -0.50 -4.55
N PHE A 35 5.58 0.36 -4.28
CA PHE A 35 5.80 1.59 -5.01
C PHE A 35 6.92 1.40 -6.04
N TYR A 36 6.66 1.81 -7.28
CA TYR A 36 7.69 1.81 -8.32
C TYR A 36 8.48 3.11 -8.30
N LYS A 37 9.80 3.03 -8.51
CA LYS A 37 10.64 4.21 -8.70
C LYS A 37 10.19 4.96 -9.97
N LYS A 38 10.19 6.30 -9.94
CA LYS A 38 9.82 7.16 -11.09
C LYS A 38 10.58 6.80 -12.37
N ALA A 39 11.85 6.38 -12.24
CA ALA A 39 12.69 5.96 -13.35
C ALA A 39 12.17 4.74 -14.14
N THR A 40 11.26 3.95 -13.56
CA THR A 40 10.70 2.76 -14.23
C THR A 40 9.60 3.09 -15.25
N GLY A 41 9.13 4.34 -15.31
CA GLY A 41 8.03 4.76 -16.19
C GLY A 41 6.68 4.12 -15.85
N LYS A 42 6.58 3.34 -14.77
CA LYS A 42 5.35 2.68 -14.35
C LYS A 42 4.49 3.64 -13.54
N GLN A 43 3.21 3.72 -13.91
CA GLN A 43 2.21 4.46 -13.15
C GLN A 43 2.04 3.80 -11.77
N THR A 44 2.25 4.57 -10.72
CA THR A 44 2.07 4.17 -9.32
C THR A 44 1.47 5.34 -8.57
N VAL A 45 0.65 5.04 -7.58
CA VAL A 45 0.10 6.06 -6.67
C VAL A 45 1.20 6.65 -5.81
N SER A 46 1.02 7.89 -5.38
CA SER A 46 1.97 8.48 -4.43
C SER A 46 1.80 7.85 -3.05
N TYR A 47 2.91 7.74 -2.31
CA TYR A 47 2.89 7.26 -0.91
C TYR A 47 1.88 8.05 -0.06
N LYS A 48 1.83 9.38 -0.25
CA LYS A 48 0.90 10.27 0.45
C LYS A 48 -0.55 9.91 0.19
N GLU A 49 -0.94 9.63 -1.06
CA GLU A 49 -2.31 9.24 -1.39
C GLU A 49 -2.71 7.90 -0.78
N VAL A 50 -1.77 6.94 -0.74
CA VAL A 50 -2.01 5.65 -0.10
C VAL A 50 -2.21 5.81 1.40
N LEU A 51 -1.37 6.61 2.03
CA LEU A 51 -1.42 6.87 3.47
C LEU A 51 -2.69 7.62 3.87
N ASP A 52 -3.05 8.67 3.13
CA ASP A 52 -4.26 9.46 3.36
C ASP A 52 -5.53 8.58 3.33
N GLU A 53 -5.64 7.71 2.32
CA GLU A 53 -6.73 6.75 2.26
C GLU A 53 -6.65 5.72 3.39
N ALA A 54 -5.47 5.17 3.70
CA ALA A 54 -5.32 4.19 4.78
C ALA A 54 -5.79 4.76 6.13
N LEU A 55 -5.40 6.00 6.45
CA LEU A 55 -5.83 6.71 7.66
C LEU A 55 -7.35 6.88 7.72
N CYS A 56 -8.01 7.14 6.58
CA CYS A 56 -9.47 7.26 6.50
C CYS A 56 -10.19 5.95 6.88
N PHE A 57 -9.58 4.80 6.63
CA PHE A 57 -10.07 3.49 7.05
C PHE A 57 -9.54 3.04 8.43
N GLY A 58 -8.86 3.93 9.16
CA GLY A 58 -8.29 3.65 10.48
C GLY A 58 -7.02 2.80 10.46
N TRP A 59 -6.35 2.70 9.32
CA TRP A 59 -5.09 1.96 9.18
C TRP A 59 -3.90 2.90 9.39
N ILE A 60 -2.83 2.38 9.97
CA ILE A 60 -1.57 3.08 10.20
C ILE A 60 -0.47 2.48 9.33
N ASP A 61 0.50 3.28 8.92
CA ASP A 61 1.74 2.75 8.36
C ASP A 61 2.60 2.12 9.47
N GLY A 62 3.45 1.16 9.07
CA GLY A 62 4.26 0.40 10.01
C GLY A 62 5.72 0.34 9.60
N ILE A 63 6.03 -0.50 8.61
CA ILE A 63 7.41 -0.81 8.22
C ILE A 63 7.61 -0.47 6.75
N GLU A 64 8.55 0.43 6.47
CA GLU A 64 9.07 0.62 5.12
C GLU A 64 10.26 -0.33 4.89
N LYS A 65 10.23 -1.08 3.78
CA LYS A 65 11.39 -1.86 3.32
C LYS A 65 11.94 -1.24 2.03
N GLY A 66 13.08 -0.57 2.16
CA GLY A 66 13.88 -0.15 1.02
C GLY A 66 14.64 -1.31 0.39
N CYS A 67 14.62 -1.42 -0.93
CA CYS A 67 15.64 -2.17 -1.66
C CYS A 67 16.88 -1.29 -1.76
N TYR A 68 17.93 -1.63 -1.00
CA TYR A 68 19.28 -1.10 -1.12
C TYR A 68 20.05 -1.85 -2.21
#